data_AF-A0A3C1SFC2-F1
#
_entry.id   AF-A0A3C1SFC2-F1
#
_cell.length_a   1.000
_cell.length_b   1.000
_cell.length_c   1.000
_cell.angle_alpha   90.00
_cell.angle_beta   90.00
_cell.angle_gamma   90.00
#
_symmetry.space_group_name_H-M   'P 1'
#
loop_
_entity.id
_entity.type
_entity.pdbx_description
1 polymer ?
#
loop_
_entity_poly.entity_id
_entity_poly.type
_entity_poly.pdbx_seq_one_letter_code
_entity_poly.pdbx_strand_id
1 'polypeptide(L)'
;MKTIGIKGLMMVCIAALCMSGCANTKGYFADRVQDAGDIFTATVGIGAGATAKVGPLNVGLLANEDKAGLRGGAFFDSSSITAKQYDALAVGTTKFSIMQPAIGHGKCVDDFKLFGIGIPTNNCKENANLFQIEAVAGIGPSVRLGFNPAEALDFTLGWFGIDIFKDDVNHKKLQSKL
;
A
#
# COMPACT_ATOMS: atom_id res chain seq x y z
N MET A 1 1.97 26.40 48.12
CA MET A 1 1.81 25.46 46.99
C MET A 1 1.91 26.27 45.70
N LYS A 2 2.95 26.05 44.88
CA LYS A 2 3.15 26.77 43.61
C LYS A 2 2.31 26.08 42.54
N THR A 3 1.34 26.78 41.96
CA THR A 3 0.51 26.29 40.86
C THR A 3 1.38 26.14 39.60
N ILE A 4 1.51 24.90 39.12
CA ILE A 4 2.06 24.65 37.79
C ILE A 4 1.01 25.18 36.81
N GLY A 5 1.31 26.32 36.17
CA GLY A 5 0.41 26.90 35.18
C GLY A 5 0.23 25.97 33.98
N ILE A 6 -0.88 26.11 33.26
CA ILE A 6 -1.24 25.34 32.04
C ILE A 6 -0.05 25.18 31.06
N LYS A 7 0.81 26.20 30.93
CA LYS A 7 2.01 26.15 30.09
C LYS A 7 3.03 25.09 30.53
N GLY A 8 3.19 24.89 31.84
CA GLY A 8 4.07 23.86 32.40
C GLY A 8 3.53 22.46 32.15
N LEU A 9 2.21 22.26 32.25
CA LEU A 9 1.58 20.97 31.96
C LEU A 9 1.73 20.59 30.48
N MET A 10 1.51 21.54 29.56
CA MET A 10 1.65 21.31 28.12
C MET A 10 3.09 20.95 27.72
N MET A 11 4.09 21.59 28.31
CA MET A 11 5.50 21.31 28.04
C MET A 11 5.93 19.94 28.56
N VAL A 12 5.40 19.50 29.71
CA VAL A 12 5.65 18.16 30.27
C VAL A 12 4.99 17.07 29.41
N CYS A 13 3.79 17.29 28.87
CA CYS A 13 3.14 16.35 27.97
C CYS A 13 3.91 16.18 26.65
N ILE A 14 4.40 17.28 26.06
CA ILE A 14 5.23 17.22 24.84
C ILE A 14 6.54 16.49 25.11
N ALA A 15 7.22 16.79 26.22
CA ALA A 15 8.45 16.10 26.60
C ALA A 15 8.24 14.59 26.86
N ALA A 16 7.14 14.22 27.51
CA ALA A 16 6.79 12.81 27.75
C ALA A 16 6.51 12.04 26.44
N LEU A 17 5.90 12.70 25.45
CA LEU A 17 5.68 12.13 24.11
C LEU A 17 7.00 11.97 23.32
N CYS A 18 7.99 12.84 23.54
CA CYS A 18 9.30 12.72 22.89
C CYS A 18 10.19 11.62 23.50
N MET A 19 9.94 11.18 24.74
CA MET A 19 10.80 10.22 25.44
C MET A 19 10.32 8.75 25.40
N SER A 20 9.11 8.47 24.89
CA SER A 20 8.60 7.11 24.74
C SER A 20 9.17 6.34 23.52
N GLY A 21 9.89 7.01 22.62
CA GLY A 21 10.37 6.44 21.35
C GLY A 21 11.71 5.69 21.38
N CYS A 22 12.45 5.66 22.50
CA CYS A 22 13.83 5.18 22.51
C CYS A 22 14.01 3.66 22.69
N ALA A 23 12.97 2.87 22.94
CA ALA A 23 13.14 1.47 23.35
C ALA A 23 13.20 0.45 22.20
N ASN A 24 12.80 0.79 20.96
CA ASN A 24 12.96 -0.11 19.81
C ASN A 24 12.89 0.63 18.46
N THR A 25 13.79 1.60 18.28
CA THR A 25 13.80 2.47 17.08
C THR A 25 13.95 1.70 15.77
N LYS A 26 14.67 0.57 15.75
CA LYS A 26 14.88 -0.22 14.53
C LYS A 26 13.60 -0.83 13.96
N GLY A 27 12.71 -1.34 14.80
CA GLY A 27 11.41 -1.87 14.35
C GLY A 27 10.51 -0.73 13.86
N TYR A 28 10.34 0.28 14.71
CA TYR A 28 9.50 1.44 14.39
C TYR A 28 9.83 2.10 13.05
N PHE A 29 11.11 2.39 12.78
CA PHE A 29 11.50 3.01 11.50
C PHE A 29 11.35 2.07 10.31
N ALA A 30 11.51 0.74 10.49
CA ALA A 30 11.30 -0.22 9.43
C ALA A 30 9.81 -0.26 9.04
N ASP A 31 8.92 -0.33 10.03
CA ASP A 31 7.47 -0.33 9.84
C ASP A 31 7.04 0.97 9.13
N ARG A 32 7.51 2.13 9.59
CA ARG A 32 7.19 3.43 8.93
C ARG A 32 7.72 3.56 7.50
N VAL A 33 8.89 2.98 7.19
CA VAL A 33 9.42 2.98 5.81
C VAL A 33 8.57 2.10 4.91
N GLN A 34 8.05 0.99 5.46
CA GLN A 34 7.15 0.10 4.75
C GLN A 34 5.81 0.79 4.47
N ASP A 35 5.19 1.42 5.48
CA ASP A 35 3.96 2.21 5.33
C ASP A 35 4.14 3.29 4.25
N ALA A 36 5.28 3.99 4.26
CA ALA A 36 5.59 5.03 3.28
C ALA A 36 5.68 4.47 1.84
N GLY A 37 6.13 3.22 1.68
CA GLY A 37 6.18 2.54 0.38
C GLY A 37 4.80 2.15 -0.15
N ASP A 38 3.82 1.96 0.73
CA ASP A 38 2.43 1.63 0.37
C ASP A 38 1.61 2.86 -0.05
N ILE A 39 2.06 4.07 0.30
CA ILE A 39 1.41 5.33 -0.09
C ILE A 39 1.43 5.53 -1.60
N PHE A 40 2.55 5.25 -2.26
CA PHE A 40 2.75 5.56 -3.68
C PHE A 40 2.92 4.31 -4.52
N THR A 41 2.34 4.35 -5.71
CA THR A 41 2.57 3.36 -6.75
C THR A 41 3.20 4.07 -7.95
N ALA A 42 4.28 3.51 -8.47
CA ALA A 42 4.94 4.00 -9.67
C ALA A 42 5.55 2.83 -10.42
N THR A 43 4.95 2.43 -11.54
CA THR A 43 5.46 1.31 -12.34
C THR A 43 5.57 1.67 -13.80
N VAL A 44 6.52 1.04 -14.47
CA VAL A 44 6.73 1.10 -15.91
C VAL A 44 6.50 -0.28 -16.50
N GLY A 45 5.94 -0.32 -17.70
CA GLY A 45 5.52 -1.56 -18.32
C GLY A 45 5.39 -1.47 -19.82
N ILE A 46 4.70 -2.47 -20.37
CA ILE A 46 4.29 -2.50 -21.77
C ILE A 46 2.78 -2.66 -21.81
N GLY A 47 2.09 -1.79 -22.54
CA GLY A 47 0.65 -1.81 -22.63
C GLY A 47 0.07 -0.89 -23.70
N ALA A 48 -1.23 -1.04 -23.91
CA ALA A 48 -2.03 -0.21 -24.81
C ALA A 48 -3.32 0.19 -24.10
N GLY A 49 -3.62 1.49 -24.14
CA GLY A 49 -4.85 2.07 -23.60
C GLY A 49 -4.62 2.92 -22.36
N ALA A 50 -5.71 3.23 -21.66
CA ALA A 50 -5.69 4.00 -20.44
C ALA A 50 -6.83 3.60 -19.49
N THR A 51 -6.56 3.67 -18.19
CA THR A 51 -7.55 3.43 -17.13
C THR A 51 -7.33 4.40 -15.98
N ALA A 52 -8.41 4.71 -15.27
CA ALA A 52 -8.39 5.38 -13.98
C ALA A 52 -9.17 4.54 -12.97
N LYS A 53 -8.71 4.53 -11.73
CA LYS A 53 -9.28 3.77 -10.62
C LYS A 53 -9.35 4.65 -9.37
N VAL A 54 -10.45 4.53 -8.63
CA VAL A 54 -10.63 5.08 -7.29
C VAL A 54 -11.27 4.01 -6.43
N GLY A 55 -10.48 3.42 -5.54
CA GLY A 55 -10.93 2.31 -4.72
C GLY A 55 -11.30 1.08 -5.57
N PRO A 56 -12.48 0.47 -5.35
CA PRO A 56 -12.96 -0.64 -6.17
C PRO A 56 -13.47 -0.19 -7.54
N LEU A 57 -13.70 1.11 -7.76
CA LEU A 57 -14.23 1.63 -9.02
C LEU A 57 -13.11 1.86 -10.03
N ASN A 58 -13.25 1.32 -11.23
CA ASN A 58 -12.34 1.46 -12.34
C ASN A 58 -13.11 1.80 -13.63
N VAL A 59 -12.54 2.69 -14.44
CA VAL A 59 -13.04 3.01 -15.77
C VAL A 59 -11.88 3.04 -16.77
N GLY A 60 -12.13 2.57 -17.99
CA GLY A 60 -11.21 2.72 -19.11
C GLY A 60 -10.93 1.42 -19.85
N LEU A 61 -10.11 1.51 -20.89
CA LEU A 61 -9.74 0.39 -21.75
C LEU A 61 -8.23 0.24 -21.67
N LEU A 62 -7.73 -0.87 -21.14
CA LEU A 62 -6.30 -1.08 -20.92
C LEU A 62 -5.93 -2.56 -21.07
N ALA A 63 -4.91 -2.85 -21.86
CA ALA A 63 -4.16 -4.09 -21.80
C ALA A 63 -2.72 -3.75 -21.40
N ASN A 64 -2.29 -4.15 -20.21
CA ASN A 64 -1.02 -3.70 -19.63
C ASN A 64 -0.32 -4.80 -18.83
N GLU A 65 1.01 -4.83 -18.95
CA GLU A 65 1.90 -5.65 -18.14
C GLU A 65 2.96 -4.77 -17.48
N ASP A 66 2.98 -4.70 -16.15
CA ASP A 66 4.00 -3.95 -15.41
C ASP A 66 5.31 -4.76 -15.41
N LYS A 67 6.43 -4.12 -15.71
CA LYS A 67 7.76 -4.75 -15.79
C LYS A 67 8.62 -4.42 -14.59
N ALA A 68 8.63 -3.17 -14.15
CA ALA A 68 9.40 -2.76 -12.98
C ALA A 68 8.72 -1.59 -12.27
N GLY A 69 9.02 -1.39 -11.00
CA GLY A 69 8.55 -0.23 -10.26
C GLY A 69 8.36 -0.48 -8.78
N LEU A 70 7.63 0.43 -8.15
CA LEU A 70 7.16 0.38 -6.77
C LEU A 70 5.65 0.16 -6.76
N ARG A 71 5.20 -0.90 -6.10
CA ARG A 71 3.76 -1.14 -5.88
C ARG A 71 3.56 -1.96 -4.62
N GLY A 72 2.62 -1.52 -3.77
CA GLY A 72 2.32 -2.20 -2.51
C GLY A 72 3.55 -2.32 -1.61
N GLY A 73 4.30 -1.22 -1.44
CA GLY A 73 5.43 -1.18 -0.51
C GLY A 73 6.72 -1.83 -1.03
N ALA A 74 6.66 -2.49 -2.19
CA ALA A 74 7.77 -3.29 -2.69
C ALA A 74 8.26 -2.81 -4.06
N PHE A 75 9.59 -2.68 -4.18
CA PHE A 75 10.25 -2.54 -5.47
C PHE A 75 10.35 -3.90 -6.17
N PHE A 76 10.12 -3.89 -7.47
CA PHE A 76 10.21 -5.09 -8.28
C PHE A 76 10.77 -4.82 -9.67
N ASP A 77 11.23 -5.92 -10.28
CA ASP A 77 11.71 -5.99 -11.65
C ASP A 77 11.06 -7.19 -12.36
N SER A 78 11.26 -7.29 -13.67
CA SER A 78 10.53 -8.18 -14.58
C SER A 78 10.76 -9.66 -14.29
N SER A 79 11.79 -10.01 -13.51
CA SER A 79 12.09 -11.38 -13.08
C SER A 79 11.31 -11.83 -11.84
N SER A 80 10.73 -10.90 -11.09
CA SER A 80 10.21 -11.16 -9.73
C SER A 80 8.68 -11.07 -9.62
N ILE A 81 7.98 -10.62 -10.67
CA ILE A 81 6.54 -10.36 -10.63
C ILE A 81 5.85 -10.76 -11.94
N THR A 82 4.62 -11.28 -11.82
CA THR A 82 3.63 -11.29 -12.90
C THR A 82 2.53 -10.28 -12.56
N ALA A 83 2.50 -9.15 -13.27
CA ALA A 83 1.52 -8.08 -13.09
C ALA A 83 0.81 -7.84 -14.44
N LYS A 84 -0.37 -8.44 -14.61
CA LYS A 84 -1.16 -8.33 -15.86
C LYS A 84 -2.52 -7.71 -15.56
N GLN A 85 -2.90 -6.74 -16.38
CA GLN A 85 -4.19 -6.07 -16.29
C GLN A 85 -4.85 -6.00 -17.66
N TYR A 86 -6.10 -6.46 -17.71
CA TYR A 86 -6.94 -6.41 -18.88
C TYR A 86 -8.28 -5.83 -18.48
N ASP A 87 -8.53 -4.58 -18.84
CA ASP A 87 -9.77 -3.87 -18.57
C ASP A 87 -10.41 -3.45 -19.88
N ALA A 88 -11.69 -3.78 -20.04
CA ALA A 88 -12.55 -3.36 -21.13
C ALA A 88 -13.73 -2.56 -20.58
N LEU A 89 -13.50 -1.26 -20.37
CA LEU A 89 -14.44 -0.24 -19.95
C LEU A 89 -15.01 -0.46 -18.56
N ALA A 90 -15.87 -1.47 -18.41
CA ALA A 90 -16.55 -1.85 -17.18
C ALA A 90 -16.34 -3.34 -16.83
N VAL A 91 -15.81 -4.16 -17.73
CA VAL A 91 -15.53 -5.58 -17.46
C VAL A 91 -14.03 -5.80 -17.60
N GLY A 92 -13.42 -6.49 -16.65
CA GLY A 92 -11.98 -6.67 -16.67
C GLY A 92 -11.49 -7.68 -15.66
N THR A 93 -10.19 -7.93 -15.69
CA THR A 93 -9.48 -8.72 -14.68
C THR A 93 -8.16 -8.05 -14.40
N THR A 94 -7.79 -8.03 -13.13
CA THR A 94 -6.48 -7.54 -12.67
C THR A 94 -5.83 -8.64 -11.86
N LYS A 95 -4.65 -9.07 -12.31
CA LYS A 95 -3.83 -10.05 -11.60
C LYS A 95 -2.48 -9.45 -11.28
N PHE A 96 -2.19 -9.40 -10.01
CA PHE A 96 -0.94 -8.91 -9.49
C PHE A 96 -0.48 -9.83 -8.37
N SER A 97 0.75 -10.32 -8.48
CA SER A 97 1.34 -11.16 -7.44
C SER A 97 2.80 -10.79 -7.28
N ILE A 98 3.13 -10.25 -6.10
CA ILE A 98 4.51 -10.02 -5.70
C ILE A 98 5.03 -11.31 -5.07
N MET A 99 5.93 -12.02 -5.76
CA MET A 99 6.72 -13.07 -5.13
C MET A 99 8.01 -12.45 -4.59
N GLN A 100 7.95 -11.86 -3.39
CA GLN A 100 9.16 -11.45 -2.68
C GLN A 100 9.50 -12.45 -1.56
N PRO A 101 10.55 -13.26 -1.73
CA PRO A 101 11.00 -14.19 -0.68
C PRO A 101 11.69 -13.48 0.51
N ALA A 102 12.09 -12.22 0.36
CA ALA A 102 12.90 -11.52 1.36
C ALA A 102 12.12 -10.88 2.52
N ILE A 103 10.83 -10.57 2.34
CA ILE A 103 10.05 -9.79 3.33
C ILE A 103 8.86 -10.59 3.88
N GLY A 104 8.50 -11.74 3.32
CA GLY A 104 7.47 -12.62 3.91
C GLY A 104 6.02 -12.13 3.77
N HIS A 105 5.80 -11.00 3.10
CA HIS A 105 4.47 -10.49 2.76
C HIS A 105 4.19 -10.76 1.29
N GLY A 106 3.55 -11.89 1.01
CA GLY A 106 2.98 -12.13 -0.31
C GLY A 106 1.74 -11.26 -0.51
N LYS A 107 1.91 -10.01 -0.96
CA LYS A 107 0.78 -9.19 -1.40
C LYS A 107 0.34 -9.69 -2.77
N CYS A 108 -0.92 -10.15 -2.85
CA CYS A 108 -1.54 -10.56 -4.10
C CYS A 108 -2.88 -9.86 -4.27
N VAL A 109 -3.19 -9.50 -5.50
CA VAL A 109 -4.46 -8.92 -5.92
C VAL A 109 -4.93 -9.76 -7.11
N ASP A 110 -6.08 -10.40 -6.96
CA ASP A 110 -6.73 -11.14 -8.02
C ASP A 110 -8.20 -10.72 -8.04
N ASP A 111 -8.48 -9.73 -8.88
CA ASP A 111 -9.80 -9.07 -8.95
C ASP A 111 -10.45 -9.36 -10.30
N PHE A 112 -11.74 -9.71 -10.24
CA PHE A 112 -12.62 -9.67 -11.40
C PHE A 112 -13.46 -8.39 -11.35
N LYS A 113 -13.47 -7.62 -12.44
CA LYS A 113 -14.22 -6.37 -12.52
C LYS A 113 -15.49 -6.57 -13.32
N LEU A 114 -16.61 -6.16 -12.72
CA LEU A 114 -17.92 -6.12 -13.36
C LEU A 114 -18.55 -4.75 -13.12
N PHE A 115 -18.98 -4.08 -14.19
CA PHE A 115 -19.46 -2.69 -14.16
C PHE A 115 -18.48 -1.69 -13.52
N GLY A 116 -17.18 -1.93 -13.71
CA GLY A 116 -16.11 -1.13 -13.14
C GLY A 116 -15.85 -1.42 -11.67
N ILE A 117 -16.62 -2.30 -11.01
CA ILE A 117 -16.44 -2.66 -9.60
C ILE A 117 -15.56 -3.90 -9.53
N GLY A 118 -14.41 -3.78 -8.87
CA GLY A 118 -13.53 -4.90 -8.53
C GLY A 118 -14.13 -5.80 -7.46
N ILE A 119 -14.31 -7.08 -7.78
CA ILE A 119 -14.72 -8.14 -6.88
C ILE A 119 -13.48 -8.99 -6.60
N PRO A 120 -13.00 -9.05 -5.35
CA PRO A 120 -11.85 -9.88 -5.01
C PRO A 120 -12.21 -11.35 -5.19
N THR A 121 -11.27 -12.12 -5.73
CA THR A 121 -11.40 -13.57 -5.86
C THR A 121 -10.73 -14.28 -4.69
N ASN A 122 -11.14 -15.52 -4.42
CA ASN A 122 -10.86 -16.25 -3.17
C ASN A 122 -9.37 -16.54 -2.87
N ASN A 123 -8.46 -16.23 -3.79
CA ASN A 123 -7.04 -16.59 -3.67
C ASN A 123 -6.22 -15.57 -2.84
N CYS A 124 -6.76 -14.37 -2.61
CA CYS A 124 -6.09 -13.30 -1.89
C CYS A 124 -7.03 -12.76 -0.80
N LYS A 125 -6.59 -12.82 0.47
CA LYS A 125 -7.43 -12.44 1.63
C LYS A 125 -7.41 -10.94 1.95
N GLU A 126 -6.59 -10.15 1.27
CA GLU A 126 -6.31 -8.77 1.67
C GLU A 126 -6.70 -7.78 0.58
N ASN A 127 -7.66 -6.91 0.88
CA ASN A 127 -8.16 -5.89 -0.05
C ASN A 127 -7.31 -4.62 0.06
N ALA A 128 -6.10 -4.66 -0.50
CA ALA A 128 -5.16 -3.53 -0.47
C ALA A 128 -5.61 -2.28 -1.27
N ASN A 129 -6.76 -2.33 -1.96
CA ASN A 129 -7.14 -1.31 -2.95
C ASN A 129 -8.37 -0.48 -2.58
N LEU A 130 -8.89 -0.53 -1.34
CA LEU A 130 -10.15 0.14 -0.99
C LEU A 130 -10.14 1.67 -1.20
N PHE A 131 -9.01 2.32 -0.95
CA PHE A 131 -8.86 3.78 -1.08
C PHE A 131 -7.87 4.20 -2.16
N GLN A 132 -7.36 3.25 -2.96
CA GLN A 132 -6.29 3.54 -3.92
C GLN A 132 -6.81 4.33 -5.13
N ILE A 133 -6.18 5.47 -5.40
CA ILE A 133 -6.37 6.24 -6.62
C ILE A 133 -5.23 5.86 -7.57
N GLU A 134 -5.54 5.43 -8.79
CA GLU A 134 -4.53 4.94 -9.72
C GLU A 134 -4.90 5.34 -11.17
N ALA A 135 -3.89 5.71 -11.94
CA ALA A 135 -4.01 5.97 -13.37
C ALA A 135 -2.94 5.19 -14.12
N VAL A 136 -3.31 4.61 -15.25
CA VAL A 136 -2.39 3.93 -16.16
C VAL A 136 -2.65 4.42 -17.56
N ALA A 137 -1.59 4.67 -18.31
CA ALA A 137 -1.68 4.93 -19.75
C ALA A 137 -0.43 4.41 -20.47
N GLY A 138 -0.59 3.98 -21.71
CA GLY A 138 0.51 3.57 -22.55
C GLY A 138 0.09 3.20 -23.97
N ILE A 139 1.03 3.31 -24.90
CA ILE A 139 0.95 2.74 -26.25
C ILE A 139 2.35 2.21 -26.57
N GLY A 140 2.56 0.92 -26.34
CA GLY A 140 3.91 0.36 -26.27
C GLY A 140 4.42 0.51 -24.83
N PRO A 141 5.34 1.44 -24.51
CA PRO A 141 5.67 1.75 -23.13
C PRO A 141 4.44 2.25 -22.36
N SER A 142 4.30 1.81 -21.11
CA SER A 142 3.23 2.25 -20.22
C SER A 142 3.77 2.72 -18.89
N VAL A 143 3.02 3.64 -18.27
CA VAL A 143 3.29 4.16 -16.93
C VAL A 143 2.03 4.02 -16.11
N ARG A 144 2.19 3.56 -14.87
CA ARG A 144 1.16 3.54 -13.84
C ARG A 144 1.62 4.42 -12.69
N LEU A 145 0.74 5.28 -12.24
CA LEU A 145 0.92 6.08 -11.04
C LEU A 145 -0.27 5.85 -10.13
N GLY A 146 -0.02 5.78 -8.83
CA GLY A 146 -1.07 5.65 -7.85
C GLY A 146 -0.71 6.28 -6.51
N PHE A 147 -1.76 6.57 -5.75
CA PHE A 147 -1.69 7.14 -4.41
C PHE A 147 -2.75 6.46 -3.53
N ASN A 148 -2.38 6.09 -2.31
CA ASN A 148 -3.27 5.52 -1.32
C ASN A 148 -3.42 6.49 -0.13
N PRO A 149 -4.49 7.31 -0.09
CA PRO A 149 -4.72 8.27 0.99
C PRO A 149 -4.89 7.60 2.35
N ALA A 150 -5.37 6.35 2.38
CA ALA A 150 -5.56 5.61 3.62
C ALA A 150 -4.21 5.28 4.27
N GLU A 151 -3.25 4.76 3.49
CA GLU A 151 -1.89 4.50 3.97
C GLU A 151 -1.16 5.81 4.32
N ALA A 152 -1.41 6.88 3.56
CA ALA A 152 -0.85 8.19 3.88
C ALA A 152 -1.37 8.69 5.25
N LEU A 153 -2.66 8.49 5.52
CA LEU A 153 -3.26 8.82 6.81
C LEU A 153 -2.66 7.96 7.92
N ASP A 154 -2.55 6.66 7.72
CA ASP A 154 -2.00 5.75 8.72
C ASP A 154 -0.52 6.04 9.02
N PHE A 155 0.28 6.29 7.99
CA PHE A 155 1.64 6.79 8.13
C PHE A 155 1.70 8.07 8.99
N THR A 156 0.83 9.06 8.72
CA THR A 156 0.81 10.31 9.51
C THR A 156 0.39 10.10 10.96
N LEU A 157 -0.59 9.23 11.21
CA LEU A 157 -1.06 8.87 12.55
C LEU A 157 -0.07 7.99 13.31
N GLY A 158 0.72 7.21 12.58
CA GLY A 158 1.79 6.37 13.07
C GLY A 158 2.93 7.16 13.73
N TRP A 159 3.09 8.44 13.41
CA TRP A 159 4.00 9.35 14.13
C TRP A 159 3.52 9.67 15.57
N PHE A 160 2.23 9.49 15.83
CA PHE A 160 1.61 9.70 17.13
C PHE A 160 1.29 8.38 17.85
N GLY A 161 1.76 7.24 17.31
CA GLY A 161 1.50 5.91 17.87
C GLY A 161 0.07 5.41 17.65
N ILE A 162 -0.66 6.02 16.71
CA ILE A 162 -2.00 5.58 16.29
C ILE A 162 -1.82 4.77 15.00
N ASP A 163 -2.29 3.52 15.01
CA ASP A 163 -2.24 2.58 13.90
C ASP A 163 -3.67 2.07 13.63
N ILE A 164 -4.21 2.45 12.47
CA ILE A 164 -5.57 2.15 12.04
C ILE A 164 -5.63 0.77 11.37
N PHE A 165 -4.65 0.44 10.52
CA PHE A 165 -4.70 -0.75 9.69
C PHE A 165 -4.25 -2.02 10.43
N LYS A 166 -3.46 -1.89 11.50
CA LYS A 166 -3.05 -2.99 12.39
C LYS A 166 -2.50 -4.20 11.64
N ASP A 167 -1.91 -3.99 10.49
CA ASP A 167 -1.28 -5.03 9.70
C ASP A 167 0.02 -5.54 10.35
N ASP A 168 0.58 -4.78 11.29
CA ASP A 168 1.81 -5.11 12.04
C ASP A 168 1.68 -6.24 13.09
N VAL A 169 0.48 -6.49 13.65
CA VAL A 169 0.35 -7.23 14.93
C VAL A 169 0.46 -8.77 14.82
N ASN A 170 0.38 -9.35 13.62
CA ASN A 170 0.34 -10.81 13.47
C ASN A 170 1.68 -11.48 13.12
N HIS A 171 2.73 -10.72 12.83
CA HIS A 171 4.02 -11.27 12.37
C HIS A 171 4.75 -12.08 13.45
N LYS A 172 4.55 -11.77 14.72
CA LYS A 172 5.17 -12.52 15.84
C LYS A 172 4.62 -13.93 16.02
N LYS A 173 3.40 -14.22 15.55
CA LYS A 173 2.76 -15.55 15.70
C LYS A 173 3.10 -16.54 14.58
N LEU A 174 3.48 -16.04 13.40
CA LEU A 174 3.83 -16.86 12.24
C LEU A 174 5.30 -17.29 12.27
N GLN A 175 6.22 -16.40 12.67
CA GLN A 175 7.62 -16.75 12.86
C GLN A 175 7.88 -17.66 14.06
N SER A 176 6.99 -17.71 15.06
CA SER A 176 7.12 -18.62 16.21
C SER A 176 6.62 -20.04 15.94
N LYS A 177 6.10 -20.32 14.74
CA LYS A 177 5.56 -21.63 14.33
C LYS A 177 6.37 -22.31 13.23
N LEU A 178 7.40 -21.63 12.71
CA LEU A 178 8.41 -22.17 11.78
C LEU A 178 9.71 -22.37 12.55
#